data_AF-A0AAW2UQ91-F1
#
_entry.id   AF-A0AAW2UQ91-F1
#
_cell.length_a   1.000
_cell.length_b   1.000
_cell.length_c   1.000
_cell.angle_alpha   90.00
_cell.angle_beta   90.00
_cell.angle_gamma   90.00
#
_symmetry.space_group_name_H-M   'P 1'
#
loop_
_entity.id
_entity.type
_entity.pdbx_description
1 polymer ?
#
loop_
_entity_poly.entity_id
_entity_poly.type
_entity_poly.pdbx_seq_one_letter_code
_entity_poly.pdbx_strand_id
1 'polypeptide(L)'
;MARKRLERLPCGGGSPLAHGLTTAVRVGMNAEKSGDVGRIMIVVLTDGRANISLKRSTDLEAAADMPRPSAQELKDEILEVAGKIYKAGMSLLVIDTENKFVSTGFAKEIARVAQGKYYYLPNASDAVISATTRDALSALKNS
;
A
#
# COMPACT_ATOMS: atom_id res chain seq x y z
N MET A 1 11.49 10.29 17.17
CA MET A 1 11.59 8.82 17.14
C MET A 1 11.28 8.22 15.77
N ALA A 2 10.24 8.66 15.05
CA ALA A 2 9.88 8.12 13.73
C ALA A 2 10.98 8.29 12.65
N ARG A 3 11.56 9.49 12.51
CA ARG A 3 12.64 9.77 11.54
C ARG A 3 13.83 8.82 11.64
N LYS A 4 14.39 8.63 12.84
CA LYS A 4 15.53 7.72 13.07
C LYS A 4 15.22 6.25 12.74
N ARG A 5 13.95 5.83 12.83
CA ARG A 5 13.52 4.48 12.44
C ARG A 5 13.35 4.35 10.94
N LEU A 6 12.81 5.38 10.28
CA LEU A 6 12.72 5.46 8.82
C LEU A 6 14.10 5.50 8.15
N GLU A 7 15.07 6.22 8.71
CA GLU A 7 16.45 6.27 8.20
C GLU A 7 17.18 4.91 8.22
N ARG A 8 16.72 3.97 9.07
CA ARG A 8 17.31 2.63 9.22
C ARG A 8 16.46 1.52 8.59
N LEU A 9 15.35 1.88 7.95
CA LEU A 9 14.45 0.92 7.35
C LEU A 9 15.12 0.34 6.09
N PRO A 10 15.26 -0.99 5.98
CA PRO A 10 15.84 -1.59 4.78
C PRO A 10 14.92 -1.31 3.59
N CYS A 11 15.46 -0.68 2.54
CA CYS A 11 14.75 -0.42 1.29
C CYS A 11 15.25 -1.39 0.22
N GLY A 12 14.35 -2.13 -0.43
CA GLY A 12 14.67 -3.03 -1.53
C GLY A 12 13.43 -3.67 -2.15
N GLY A 13 13.53 -4.13 -3.40
CA GLY A 13 12.40 -4.70 -4.16
C GLY A 13 11.93 -6.10 -3.71
N GLY A 14 12.46 -6.60 -2.59
CA GLY A 14 12.12 -7.88 -1.98
C GLY A 14 10.93 -7.84 -1.03
N SER A 15 10.39 -6.66 -0.73
CA SER A 15 9.25 -6.49 0.19
C SER A 15 7.92 -6.68 -0.55
N PRO A 16 7.11 -7.68 -0.18
CA PRO A 16 5.89 -8.00 -0.93
C PRO A 16 4.78 -6.99 -0.63
N LEU A 17 4.24 -6.36 -1.68
CA LEU A 17 3.22 -5.31 -1.55
C LEU A 17 1.95 -5.82 -0.82
N ALA A 18 1.49 -7.03 -1.17
CA ALA A 18 0.36 -7.68 -0.50
C ALA A 18 0.58 -7.86 1.01
N HIS A 19 1.82 -8.23 1.40
CA HIS A 19 2.18 -8.38 2.81
C HIS A 19 2.18 -7.04 3.54
N GLY A 20 2.71 -5.99 2.90
CA GLY A 20 2.69 -4.63 3.44
C GLY A 20 1.27 -4.13 3.69
N LEU A 21 0.38 -4.29 2.71
CA LEU A 21 -1.04 -3.90 2.83
C LEU A 21 -1.75 -4.70 3.92
N THR A 22 -1.54 -6.01 3.97
CA THR A 22 -2.15 -6.88 5.01
C THR A 22 -1.66 -6.49 6.41
N THR A 23 -0.37 -6.17 6.54
CA THR A 23 0.21 -5.70 7.80
C THR A 23 -0.37 -4.35 8.21
N ALA A 24 -0.53 -3.42 7.27
CA ALA A 24 -1.13 -2.12 7.53
C ALA A 24 -2.58 -2.25 8.04
N VAL A 25 -3.39 -3.13 7.43
CA VAL A 25 -4.75 -3.43 7.90
C VAL A 25 -4.71 -3.97 9.33
N ARG A 26 -3.86 -4.95 9.61
CA ARG A 26 -3.76 -5.54 10.96
C ARG A 26 -3.36 -4.51 12.01
N VAL A 27 -2.39 -3.65 11.70
CA VAL A 27 -1.96 -2.56 12.59
C VAL A 27 -3.10 -1.56 12.81
N GLY A 28 -3.82 -1.20 11.75
CA GLY A 28 -5.00 -0.35 11.81
C GLY A 28 -6.08 -0.95 12.73
N MET A 29 -6.48 -2.19 12.49
CA MET A 29 -7.52 -2.85 13.30
C MET A 29 -7.15 -2.93 14.78
N ASN A 30 -5.87 -3.19 15.08
CA ASN A 30 -5.39 -3.20 16.46
C ASN A 30 -5.43 -1.80 17.10
N ALA A 31 -5.14 -0.75 16.32
CA ALA A 31 -5.23 0.62 16.77
C ALA A 31 -6.68 1.05 17.01
N GLU A 32 -7.60 0.69 16.13
CA GLU A 32 -9.05 0.95 16.30
C GLU A 32 -9.59 0.27 17.58
N LYS A 33 -9.20 -0.99 17.81
CA LYS A 33 -9.57 -1.73 19.04
C LYS A 33 -9.05 -1.10 20.33
N SER A 34 -7.98 -0.32 20.27
CA SER A 34 -7.47 0.40 21.46
C SER A 34 -8.41 1.52 21.90
N GLY A 35 -9.34 1.96 21.06
CA GLY A 35 -10.32 3.03 21.37
C GLY A 35 -9.78 4.46 21.19
N ASP A 36 -8.46 4.63 21.13
CA ASP A 36 -7.81 5.94 20.99
C ASP A 36 -7.72 6.45 19.54
N VAL A 37 -8.08 5.61 18.57
CA VAL A 37 -7.96 5.91 17.13
C VAL A 37 -9.31 5.85 16.45
N GLY A 38 -9.88 7.01 16.12
CA GLY A 38 -11.21 7.11 15.50
C GLY A 38 -11.25 6.97 13.97
N ARG A 39 -10.15 7.21 13.25
CA ARG A 39 -10.06 7.04 11.79
C ARG A 39 -8.65 6.59 11.40
N ILE A 40 -8.57 5.65 10.46
CA ILE A 40 -7.31 5.11 9.96
C ILE A 40 -7.17 5.43 8.47
N MET A 41 -6.02 6.00 8.10
CA MET A 41 -5.62 6.19 6.72
C MET A 41 -4.36 5.38 6.44
N ILE A 42 -4.42 4.56 5.39
CA ILE A 42 -3.29 3.85 4.82
C ILE A 42 -2.79 4.63 3.61
N VAL A 43 -1.52 5.02 3.63
CA VAL A 43 -0.85 5.68 2.50
C VAL A 43 0.09 4.68 1.84
N VAL A 44 -0.16 4.37 0.58
CA VAL A 44 0.64 3.44 -0.23
C VAL A 44 1.47 4.26 -1.21
N LEU A 45 2.78 4.25 -1.02
CA LEU A 45 3.72 4.78 -2.00
C LEU A 45 4.25 3.59 -2.81
N THR A 46 4.00 3.57 -4.11
CA THR A 46 4.39 2.45 -4.95
C THR A 46 4.82 2.92 -6.33
N ASP A 47 5.76 2.17 -6.91
CA ASP A 47 6.17 2.23 -8.31
C ASP A 47 5.52 1.09 -9.13
N GLY A 48 4.41 0.53 -8.65
CA GLY A 48 3.60 -0.46 -9.39
C GLY A 48 4.22 -1.85 -9.53
N ARG A 49 5.46 -2.07 -9.07
CA ARG A 49 6.20 -3.32 -9.27
C ARG A 49 5.97 -4.31 -8.13
N ALA A 50 4.89 -5.08 -8.22
CA ALA A 50 4.67 -6.23 -7.35
C ALA A 50 5.39 -7.47 -7.90
N ASN A 51 6.43 -7.93 -7.19
CA ASN A 51 7.29 -9.04 -7.64
C ASN A 51 7.17 -10.31 -6.79
N ILE A 52 6.45 -10.28 -5.66
CA ILE A 52 6.42 -11.36 -4.66
C ILE A 52 5.00 -11.51 -4.11
N SER A 53 4.53 -12.76 -4.02
CA SER A 53 3.21 -13.11 -3.48
C SER A 53 3.19 -13.15 -1.95
N LEU A 54 2.02 -13.00 -1.34
CA LEU A 54 1.82 -13.11 0.10
C LEU A 54 2.19 -14.50 0.62
N LYS A 55 1.85 -15.55 -0.14
CA LYS A 55 2.18 -16.96 0.19
C LYS A 55 3.69 -17.14 0.35
N ARG A 56 4.47 -16.66 -0.62
CA ARG A 56 5.94 -16.72 -0.58
C ARG A 56 6.53 -15.89 0.56
N SER A 57 5.86 -14.80 0.92
CA SER A 57 6.28 -13.93 2.02
C SER A 57 6.05 -14.50 3.41
N THR A 58 5.06 -15.39 3.56
CA THR A 58 4.58 -15.88 4.86
C THR A 58 5.18 -17.23 5.19
N ASP A 59 5.46 -18.04 4.17
CA ASP A 59 6.06 -19.36 4.31
C ASP A 59 7.39 -19.42 3.53
N LEU A 60 8.49 -19.16 4.24
CA LEU A 60 9.83 -19.13 3.67
C LEU A 60 10.37 -20.52 3.35
N GLU A 61 9.86 -21.58 4.01
CA GLU A 61 10.30 -22.96 3.76
C GLU A 61 9.60 -23.56 2.53
N ALA A 62 8.30 -23.29 2.35
CA ALA A 62 7.59 -23.70 1.14
C ALA A 62 7.90 -22.80 -0.09
N ALA A 63 8.52 -21.64 0.12
CA ALA A 63 8.88 -20.68 -0.94
C ALA A 63 10.00 -21.13 -1.89
N ALA A 64 10.76 -22.17 -1.52
CA ALA A 64 11.84 -22.71 -2.34
C ALA A 64 11.31 -23.57 -3.50
N ASP A 65 10.22 -24.32 -3.29
CA ASP A 65 9.59 -25.22 -4.27
C ASP A 65 8.34 -24.63 -4.95
N MET A 66 7.88 -23.45 -4.53
CA MET A 66 6.74 -22.79 -5.18
C MET A 66 7.13 -22.18 -6.54
N PRO A 67 6.35 -22.42 -7.61
CA PRO A 67 6.52 -21.73 -8.88
C PRO A 67 6.50 -20.21 -8.69
N ARG A 68 7.24 -19.47 -9.52
CA ARG A 68 7.09 -18.01 -9.55
C ARG A 68 5.63 -17.70 -9.87
N PRO A 69 4.90 -16.98 -9.00
CA PRO A 69 3.53 -16.60 -9.28
C PRO A 69 3.50 -15.75 -10.55
N SER A 70 2.46 -15.95 -11.35
CA SER A 70 2.23 -15.11 -12.52
C SER A 70 1.93 -13.67 -12.09
N ALA A 71 2.19 -12.72 -12.99
CA ALA A 71 1.86 -11.32 -12.73
C ALA A 71 0.35 -11.11 -12.46
N GLN A 72 -0.51 -11.97 -13.00
CA GLN A 72 -1.95 -11.88 -12.79
C GLN A 72 -2.35 -12.33 -11.38
N GLU A 73 -1.82 -13.45 -10.89
CA GLU A 73 -2.10 -13.93 -9.52
C GLU A 73 -1.65 -12.93 -8.45
N LEU A 74 -0.50 -12.27 -8.67
CA LEU A 74 -0.01 -11.21 -7.79
C LEU A 74 -0.97 -10.01 -7.75
N LYS A 75 -1.53 -9.64 -8.91
CA LYS A 75 -2.50 -8.55 -8.99
C LYS A 75 -3.78 -8.92 -8.25
N ASP A 76 -4.34 -10.09 -8.53
CA ASP A 76 -5.60 -10.54 -7.93
C ASP A 76 -5.50 -10.60 -6.40
N GLU A 77 -4.37 -11.11 -5.88
CA GLU A 77 -4.09 -11.15 -4.44
C GLU A 77 -4.06 -9.75 -3.79
N ILE A 78 -3.39 -8.80 -4.45
CA ILE A 78 -3.31 -7.41 -3.96
C ILE A 78 -4.69 -6.72 -4.02
N LEU A 79 -5.46 -6.96 -5.07
CA LEU A 79 -6.81 -6.42 -5.21
C LEU A 79 -7.76 -7.00 -4.15
N GLU A 80 -7.62 -8.28 -3.80
CA GLU A 80 -8.37 -8.90 -2.71
C GLU A 80 -8.07 -8.19 -1.37
N VAL A 81 -6.79 -7.91 -1.09
CA VAL A 81 -6.38 -7.17 0.10
C VAL A 81 -6.90 -5.74 0.07
N ALA A 82 -6.86 -5.07 -1.10
CA ALA A 82 -7.42 -3.73 -1.27
C ALA A 82 -8.93 -3.69 -0.97
N GLY A 83 -9.68 -4.71 -1.40
CA GLY A 83 -11.10 -4.84 -1.07
C GLY A 83 -11.35 -5.03 0.44
N LYS A 84 -10.45 -5.71 1.15
CA LYS A 84 -10.52 -5.86 2.62
C LYS A 84 -10.30 -4.53 3.34
N ILE A 85 -9.42 -3.66 2.82
CA ILE A 85 -9.19 -2.31 3.38
C ILE A 85 -10.51 -1.51 3.38
N TYR A 86 -11.23 -1.52 2.26
CA TYR A 86 -12.52 -0.83 2.15
C TYR A 86 -13.57 -1.41 3.10
N LYS A 87 -13.69 -2.75 3.15
CA LYS A 87 -14.61 -3.43 4.07
C LYS A 87 -14.30 -3.15 5.54
N ALA A 88 -13.04 -2.89 5.88
CA ALA A 88 -12.62 -2.52 7.23
C ALA A 88 -12.88 -1.04 7.57
N GLY A 89 -13.49 -0.25 6.68
CA GLY A 89 -13.77 1.17 6.91
C GLY A 89 -12.53 2.07 6.90
N MET A 90 -11.38 1.55 6.46
CA MET A 90 -10.13 2.30 6.42
C MET A 90 -10.02 3.09 5.11
N SER A 91 -9.46 4.30 5.18
CA SER A 91 -9.20 5.12 4.00
C SER A 91 -7.90 4.72 3.33
N LEU A 92 -7.90 4.54 2.01
CA LEU A 92 -6.68 4.28 1.23
C LEU A 92 -6.29 5.50 0.40
N LEU A 93 -5.02 5.88 0.46
CA LEU A 93 -4.39 6.85 -0.44
C LEU A 93 -3.26 6.14 -1.18
N VAL A 94 -3.35 6.05 -2.51
CA VAL A 94 -2.29 5.49 -3.35
C VAL A 94 -1.57 6.62 -4.07
N ILE A 95 -0.27 6.72 -3.83
CA ILE A 95 0.65 7.63 -4.48
C ILE A 95 1.51 6.81 -5.44
N ASP A 96 1.27 7.03 -6.71
CA ASP A 96 1.96 6.39 -7.81
C ASP A 96 3.14 7.26 -8.24
N THR A 97 4.33 6.68 -8.16
CA THR A 97 5.60 7.31 -8.53
C THR A 97 6.16 6.80 -9.85
N GLU A 98 5.44 5.92 -10.56
CA GLU A 98 5.85 5.43 -11.87
C GLU A 98 5.96 6.57 -12.90
N ASN A 99 6.74 6.33 -13.95
CA ASN A 99 6.69 7.16 -15.13
C ASN A 99 5.50 6.73 -16.01
N LYS A 100 4.70 7.69 -16.48
CA LYS A 100 3.46 7.49 -17.26
C LYS A 100 3.63 6.58 -18.49
N PHE A 101 4.84 6.50 -19.03
CA PHE A 101 5.18 5.66 -20.18
C PHE A 101 5.40 4.17 -19.84
N VAL A 102 5.64 3.85 -18.56
CA VAL A 102 5.88 2.48 -18.07
C VAL A 102 4.75 2.03 -17.13
N SER A 103 3.87 2.96 -16.74
CA SER A 103 2.82 2.65 -15.77
C SER A 103 1.91 1.55 -16.27
N THR A 104 1.79 0.52 -15.45
CA THR A 104 0.92 -0.63 -15.69
C THR A 104 -0.54 -0.34 -15.33
N GLY A 105 -0.84 0.86 -14.82
CA GLY A 105 -2.16 1.25 -14.32
C GLY A 105 -2.58 0.55 -13.03
N PHE A 106 -1.72 -0.29 -12.46
CA PHE A 106 -2.03 -1.15 -11.35
C PHE A 106 -2.31 -0.38 -10.05
N ALA A 107 -1.51 0.64 -9.73
CA ALA A 107 -1.72 1.50 -8.57
C ALA A 107 -3.11 2.18 -8.58
N LYS A 108 -3.60 2.56 -9.76
CA LYS A 108 -4.93 3.14 -9.95
C LYS A 108 -6.04 2.12 -9.70
N GLU A 109 -5.81 0.86 -10.08
CA GLU A 109 -6.75 -0.23 -9.85
C GLU A 109 -6.90 -0.56 -8.36
N ILE A 110 -5.79 -0.61 -7.63
CA ILE A 110 -5.77 -0.78 -6.16
C ILE A 110 -6.62 0.30 -5.49
N ALA A 111 -6.38 1.57 -5.84
CA ALA A 111 -7.14 2.69 -5.30
C ALA A 111 -8.63 2.54 -5.61
N ARG A 112 -8.99 2.14 -6.84
CA ARG A 112 -10.38 1.95 -7.24
C ARG A 112 -11.08 0.86 -6.44
N VAL A 113 -10.46 -0.31 -6.25
CA VAL A 113 -11.04 -1.43 -5.51
C VAL A 113 -11.22 -1.09 -4.02
N ALA A 114 -10.28 -0.34 -3.44
CA ALA A 114 -10.38 0.11 -2.07
C ALA A 114 -11.28 1.35 -1.88
N GLN A 115 -11.91 1.87 -2.94
CA GLN A 115 -12.57 3.19 -2.98
C GLN A 115 -11.70 4.32 -2.38
N GLY A 116 -10.39 4.20 -2.57
CA GLY A 116 -9.39 5.14 -2.12
C GLY A 116 -9.12 6.27 -3.11
N LYS A 117 -8.27 7.20 -2.70
CA LYS A 117 -7.77 8.27 -3.56
C LYS A 117 -6.51 7.83 -4.27
N TYR A 118 -6.39 8.23 -5.54
CA TYR A 118 -5.21 7.98 -6.36
C TYR A 118 -4.57 9.31 -6.75
N TYR A 119 -3.27 9.44 -6.54
CA TYR A 119 -2.46 10.55 -7.01
C TYR A 119 -1.28 10.03 -7.81
N TYR A 120 -1.12 10.58 -9.00
CA TYR A 120 0.02 10.32 -9.86
C TYR A 120 1.04 11.44 -9.68
N LEU A 121 2.19 11.12 -9.11
CA LEU A 121 3.27 12.06 -8.83
C LEU A 121 4.60 11.51 -9.36
N PRO A 122 4.90 11.66 -10.66
CA PRO A 122 6.16 11.21 -11.23
C PRO A 122 7.30 12.10 -10.73
N ASN A 123 8.42 11.49 -10.33
CA ASN A 123 9.58 12.21 -9.80
C ASN A 123 9.23 13.18 -8.65
N ALA A 124 8.29 12.78 -7.79
CA ALA A 124 7.81 13.62 -6.70
C ALA A 124 8.94 13.91 -5.70
N SER A 125 9.18 15.18 -5.42
CA SER A 125 10.01 15.56 -4.28
C SER A 125 9.27 15.30 -2.97
N ASP A 126 10.00 15.12 -1.87
CA ASP A 126 9.45 14.91 -0.52
C ASP A 126 8.38 15.96 -0.15
N ALA A 127 8.57 17.19 -0.61
CA ALA A 127 7.63 18.30 -0.39
C ALA A 127 6.28 18.07 -1.08
N VAL A 128 6.28 17.55 -2.31
CA VAL A 128 5.07 17.30 -3.12
C VAL A 128 4.29 16.11 -2.55
N ILE A 129 4.98 15.05 -2.13
CA ILE A 129 4.36 13.89 -1.47
C ILE A 129 3.70 14.33 -0.16
N SER A 130 4.41 15.14 0.63
CA SER A 130 3.93 15.64 1.91
C SER A 130 2.71 16.54 1.76
N ALA A 131 2.72 17.46 0.79
CA ALA A 131 1.59 18.34 0.49
C ALA A 131 0.37 17.53 0.07
N THR A 132 0.53 16.64 -0.91
CA THR A 132 -0.54 15.76 -1.41
C THR A 132 -1.18 14.93 -0.29
N THR A 133 -0.37 14.36 0.59
CA THR A 133 -0.87 13.58 1.72
C THR A 133 -1.67 14.45 2.71
N ARG A 134 -1.20 15.67 2.99
CA ARG A 134 -1.92 16.63 3.87
C ARG A 134 -3.25 17.07 3.26
N ASP A 135 -3.29 17.31 1.96
CA ASP A 135 -4.52 17.71 1.27
C ASP A 135 -5.53 16.57 1.25
N ALA A 136 -5.07 15.34 0.98
CA ALA A 136 -5.89 14.14 1.04
C ALA A 136 -6.48 13.91 2.45
N LEU A 137 -5.66 14.10 3.49
CA LEU A 137 -6.07 14.03 4.90
C LEU A 137 -7.11 15.10 5.25
N SER A 138 -6.88 16.34 4.84
CA SER A 138 -7.80 17.46 5.11
C SER A 138 -9.17 17.22 4.45
N ALA A 139 -9.17 16.77 3.20
CA ALA A 139 -10.41 16.43 2.51
C ALA A 139 -11.16 15.26 3.16
N LEU A 140 -10.45 14.29 3.74
CA LEU A 140 -11.06 13.16 4.46
C LEU A 140 -11.57 13.51 5.86
N LYS A 141 -11.03 14.55 6.52
CA LYS A 141 -11.60 15.08 7.77
C LYS A 141 -12.92 15.80 7.55
N ASN A 142 -13.09 16.41 6.37
CA ASN A 142 -14.25 17.21 6.00
C ASN A 142 -15.35 16.39 5.28
N SER A 143 -15.12 15.08 5.11
CA SER A 143 -16.11 14.09 4.61
C SER A 143 -16.62 13.25 5.78
#